data_AF-A0A2N2G5I5-F1
#
_entry.id   AF-A0A2N2G5I5-F1
#
_cell.length_a   1.000
_cell.length_b   1.000
_cell.length_c   1.000
_cell.angle_alpha   90.00
_cell.angle_beta   90.00
_cell.angle_gamma   90.00
#
_symmetry.space_group_name_H-M   'P 1'
#
loop_
_entity.id
_entity.type
_entity.pdbx_description
1 polymer ?
#
loop_
_entity_poly.entity_id
_entity_poly.type
_entity_poly.pdbx_seq_one_letter_code
_entity_poly.pdbx_strand_id
1 'polypeptide(L)'
;MTVQILLAIVLGVCSGVALGFLVRKKFLEDRTENLEAQGRKLIENALSEAEQIKKEAVLQSKDEAFALKQDAEREIKALKKDVLEEEKKFIQKLEQIERKMDFLDKREMDFLKKEQTFASEEEALSRCQKEIDLVIEEQRVQLEKISGISREEAKKQLTDSIESEARMEAAKMVVKIENEMKMQADKKAKDIIALAISRYAGDYVAEKTVSVVPLPNEEMKGRIIGREGRNIRAI
;
A
#
# COMPACT_ATOMS: atom_id res chain seq x y z
N MET A 1 -115.20 84.22 63.08
CA MET A 1 -114.04 83.44 63.57
C MET A 1 -113.79 82.15 62.76
N THR A 2 -114.80 81.30 62.51
CA THR A 2 -114.61 80.01 61.80
C THR A 2 -114.06 80.11 60.37
N VAL A 3 -114.52 81.09 59.58
CA VAL A 3 -114.05 81.32 58.19
C VAL A 3 -112.57 81.75 58.14
N GLN A 4 -112.10 82.53 59.12
CA GLN A 4 -110.69 82.96 59.19
C GLN A 4 -109.75 81.80 59.53
N ILE A 5 -110.19 80.87 60.38
CA ILE A 5 -109.43 79.67 60.74
C ILE A 5 -109.28 78.75 59.51
N LEU A 6 -110.37 78.57 58.74
CA LEU A 6 -110.37 77.72 57.54
C LEU A 6 -109.46 78.30 56.43
N LEU A 7 -109.45 79.63 56.26
CA LEU A 7 -108.56 80.32 55.33
C LEU A 7 -107.08 80.18 55.73
N ALA A 8 -106.78 80.27 57.03
CA ALA A 8 -105.42 80.10 57.56
C ALA A 8 -104.90 78.66 57.36
N ILE A 9 -105.78 77.65 57.50
CA ILE A 9 -105.42 76.25 57.23
C ILE A 9 -105.13 76.03 55.74
N VAL A 10 -105.95 76.57 54.84
CA VAL A 10 -105.73 76.45 53.39
C VAL A 10 -104.44 77.16 52.98
N LEU A 11 -104.16 78.36 53.50
CA LEU A 11 -102.89 79.08 53.27
C LEU A 11 -101.69 78.31 53.83
N GLY A 12 -101.82 77.67 55.00
CA GLY A 12 -100.80 76.80 55.58
C GLY A 12 -100.49 75.57 54.72
N VAL A 13 -101.53 74.90 54.20
CA VAL A 13 -101.36 73.76 53.30
C VAL A 13 -100.77 74.20 51.95
N CYS A 14 -101.27 75.28 51.35
CA CYS A 14 -100.73 75.80 50.08
C CYS A 14 -99.26 76.23 50.21
N SER A 15 -98.90 76.93 51.29
CA SER A 15 -97.51 77.32 51.57
C SER A 15 -96.61 76.11 51.86
N GLY A 16 -97.10 75.11 52.60
CA GLY A 16 -96.37 73.85 52.85
C GLY A 16 -96.14 73.03 51.57
N VAL A 17 -97.13 72.94 50.67
CA VAL A 17 -96.98 72.28 49.37
C VAL A 17 -96.04 73.05 48.45
N ALA A 18 -96.12 74.39 48.43
CA ALA A 18 -95.20 75.22 47.66
C ALA A 18 -93.75 75.08 48.15
N LEU A 19 -93.53 75.13 49.47
CA LEU A 19 -92.21 74.89 50.07
C LEU A 19 -91.70 73.47 49.80
N GLY A 20 -92.56 72.45 49.96
CA GLY A 20 -92.22 71.06 49.67
C GLY A 20 -91.85 70.83 48.20
N PHE A 21 -92.57 71.47 47.28
CA PHE A 21 -92.26 71.42 45.84
C PHE A 21 -90.93 72.11 45.51
N LEU A 22 -90.65 73.27 46.11
CA LEU A 22 -89.38 73.98 45.93
C LEU A 22 -88.19 73.18 46.47
N VAL A 23 -88.31 72.60 47.67
CA VAL A 23 -87.27 71.75 48.27
C VAL A 23 -87.05 70.48 47.45
N ARG A 24 -88.13 69.82 46.99
CA ARG A 24 -88.04 68.63 46.13
C ARG A 24 -87.41 68.97 44.78
N LYS A 25 -87.78 70.10 44.17
CA LYS A 25 -87.20 70.57 42.91
C LYS A 25 -85.70 70.80 43.06
N LYS A 26 -85.28 71.55 44.10
CA LYS A 26 -83.86 71.81 44.37
C LYS A 26 -83.07 70.52 44.63
N PHE A 27 -83.60 69.59 45.42
CA PHE A 27 -82.93 68.32 45.70
C PHE A 27 -82.82 67.39 44.47
N LEU A 28 -83.81 67.44 43.57
CA LEU A 28 -83.74 66.72 42.30
C LEU A 28 -82.70 67.35 41.36
N GLU A 29 -82.67 68.69 41.27
CA GLU A 29 -81.66 69.44 40.52
C GLU A 29 -80.24 69.15 41.03
N ASP A 30 -80.02 69.21 42.36
CA ASP A 30 -78.73 68.89 43.00
C ASP A 30 -78.31 67.42 42.75
N ARG A 31 -79.27 66.47 42.73
CA ARG A 31 -78.99 65.06 42.40
C ARG A 31 -78.64 64.88 40.93
N THR A 32 -79.35 65.55 40.01
CA THR A 32 -79.03 65.50 38.58
C THR A 32 -77.69 66.13 38.29
N GLU A 33 -77.36 67.26 38.93
CA GLU A 33 -76.07 67.93 38.80
C GLU A 33 -74.93 67.05 39.34
N ASN A 34 -75.12 66.39 40.49
CA ASN A 34 -74.14 65.45 41.03
C ASN A 34 -73.96 64.20 40.14
N LEU A 35 -75.03 63.64 39.58
CA LEU A 35 -74.95 62.50 38.66
C LEU A 35 -74.24 62.89 37.35
N GLU A 36 -74.54 64.07 36.82
CA GLU A 36 -73.82 64.62 35.66
C GLU A 36 -72.35 64.86 35.98
N ALA A 37 -72.03 65.42 37.16
CA ALA A 37 -70.65 65.65 37.58
C ALA A 37 -69.88 64.33 37.76
N GLN A 38 -70.51 63.29 38.32
CA GLN A 38 -69.93 61.95 38.42
C GLN A 38 -69.74 61.31 37.04
N GLY A 39 -70.72 61.44 36.14
CA GLY A 39 -70.62 60.97 34.76
C GLY A 39 -69.47 61.66 34.00
N ARG A 40 -69.33 62.98 34.15
CA ARG A 40 -68.22 63.75 33.57
C ARG A 40 -66.88 63.29 34.11
N LYS A 41 -66.75 63.11 35.43
CA LYS A 41 -65.53 62.57 36.06
C LYS A 41 -65.20 61.17 35.58
N LEU A 42 -66.19 60.29 35.41
CA LEU A 42 -65.98 58.94 34.91
C LEU A 42 -65.44 58.96 33.48
N ILE A 43 -66.01 59.81 32.61
CA ILE A 43 -65.53 59.98 31.22
C ILE A 43 -64.13 60.58 31.22
N GLU A 44 -63.85 61.59 32.04
CA GLU A 44 -62.53 62.21 32.16
C GLU A 44 -61.46 61.20 32.61
N ASN A 45 -61.77 60.40 33.64
CA ASN A 45 -60.89 59.33 34.11
C ASN A 45 -60.67 58.28 33.02
N ALA A 46 -61.73 57.82 32.33
CA ALA A 46 -61.60 56.85 31.26
C ALA A 46 -60.77 57.37 30.08
N LEU A 47 -60.89 58.66 29.74
CA LEU A 47 -60.05 59.31 28.72
C LEU A 47 -58.59 59.41 29.18
N SER A 48 -58.36 59.77 30.44
CA SER A 48 -57.01 59.85 31.02
C SER A 48 -56.32 58.47 31.06
N GLU A 49 -57.04 57.43 31.49
CA GLU A 49 -56.57 56.04 31.48
C GLU A 49 -56.28 55.56 30.05
N ALA A 50 -57.17 55.84 29.10
CA ALA A 50 -56.94 55.50 27.69
C ALA A 50 -55.70 56.20 27.11
N GLU A 51 -55.46 57.47 27.48
CA GLU A 51 -54.26 58.20 27.07
C GLU A 51 -53.00 57.62 27.72
N GLN A 52 -53.08 57.22 28.99
CA GLN A 52 -51.97 56.56 29.70
C GLN A 52 -51.64 55.20 29.07
N ILE A 53 -52.64 54.36 28.81
CA ILE A 53 -52.47 53.05 28.14
C ILE A 53 -51.83 53.25 26.76
N LYS A 54 -52.28 54.26 26.00
CA LYS A 54 -51.69 54.58 24.69
C LYS A 54 -50.23 55.00 24.82
N LYS A 55 -49.90 55.85 25.80
CA LYS A 55 -48.52 56.28 26.04
C LYS A 55 -47.63 55.12 26.46
N GLU A 56 -48.12 54.26 27.36
CA GLU A 56 -47.41 53.07 27.83
C GLU A 56 -47.18 52.07 26.68
N ALA A 57 -48.21 51.77 25.89
CA ALA A 57 -48.09 50.90 24.73
C ALA A 57 -47.07 51.42 23.70
N VAL A 58 -47.05 52.74 23.45
CA VAL A 58 -46.06 53.36 22.56
C VAL A 58 -44.65 53.28 23.16
N LEU A 59 -44.51 53.42 24.47
CA LEU A 59 -43.22 53.34 25.15
C LEU A 59 -42.67 51.90 25.15
N GLN A 60 -43.51 50.92 25.50
CA GLN A 60 -43.18 49.50 25.39
C GLN A 60 -42.78 49.11 23.97
N SER A 61 -43.54 49.55 22.96
CA SER A 61 -43.20 49.29 21.55
C SER A 61 -41.84 49.88 21.16
N LYS A 62 -41.50 51.07 21.68
CA LYS A 62 -40.20 51.71 21.45
C LYS A 62 -39.07 50.95 22.14
N ASP A 63 -39.29 50.49 23.37
CA ASP A 63 -38.32 49.73 24.14
C ASP A 63 -38.04 48.38 23.48
N GLU A 64 -39.08 47.67 23.03
CA GLU A 64 -38.95 46.42 22.26
C GLU A 64 -38.22 46.65 20.93
N ALA A 65 -38.57 47.71 20.18
CA ALA A 65 -37.89 48.05 18.94
C ALA A 65 -36.41 48.39 19.18
N PHE A 66 -36.10 49.06 20.29
CA PHE A 66 -34.73 49.38 20.67
C PHE A 66 -33.94 48.13 21.09
N ALA A 67 -34.55 47.24 21.87
CA ALA A 67 -33.95 45.96 22.26
C ALA A 67 -33.64 45.10 21.03
N LEU A 68 -34.62 44.96 20.12
CA LEU A 68 -34.44 44.20 18.88
C LEU A 68 -33.36 44.81 17.99
N LYS A 69 -33.28 46.15 17.91
CA LYS A 69 -32.20 46.84 17.20
C LYS A 69 -30.84 46.55 17.84
N GLN A 70 -30.74 46.59 19.16
CA GLN A 70 -29.49 46.33 19.87
C GLN A 70 -29.02 44.88 19.68
N ASP A 71 -29.92 43.92 19.70
CA ASP A 71 -29.58 42.52 19.48
C ASP A 71 -29.15 42.28 18.03
N ALA A 72 -29.84 42.88 17.05
CA ALA A 72 -29.41 42.86 15.65
C ALA A 72 -28.02 43.48 15.45
N GLU A 73 -27.73 44.62 16.10
CA GLU A 73 -26.40 45.24 16.04
C GLU A 73 -25.30 44.36 16.65
N ARG A 74 -25.61 43.64 17.74
CA ARG A 74 -24.68 42.68 18.36
C ARG A 74 -24.42 41.49 17.44
N GLU A 75 -25.47 40.93 16.83
CA GLU A 75 -25.37 39.81 15.90
C GLU A 75 -24.57 40.20 14.65
N ILE A 76 -24.86 41.35 14.05
CA ILE A 76 -24.11 41.88 12.91
C ILE A 76 -22.63 42.06 13.27
N LYS A 77 -22.33 42.55 14.47
CA LYS A 77 -20.95 42.73 14.94
C LYS A 77 -20.24 41.38 15.14
N ALA A 78 -20.93 40.37 15.66
CA ALA A 78 -20.41 39.02 15.81
C ALA A 78 -20.12 38.39 14.43
N LEU A 79 -21.09 38.41 13.52
CA LEU A 79 -20.94 37.92 12.15
C LEU A 79 -19.79 38.63 11.42
N LYS A 80 -19.69 39.95 11.55
CA LYS A 80 -18.59 40.71 10.94
C LYS A 80 -17.23 40.29 11.49
N LYS A 81 -17.14 39.99 12.79
CA LYS A 81 -15.90 39.50 13.40
C LYS A 81 -15.54 38.12 12.87
N ASP A 82 -16.51 37.21 12.79
CA ASP A 82 -16.30 35.85 12.31
C ASP A 82 -15.86 35.86 10.83
N VAL A 83 -16.52 36.66 9.99
CA VAL A 83 -16.12 36.85 8.58
C VAL A 83 -14.69 37.37 8.46
N LEU A 84 -14.29 38.36 9.26
CA LEU A 84 -12.92 38.88 9.24
C LEU A 84 -11.89 37.86 9.71
N GLU A 85 -12.24 36.99 10.66
CA GLU A 85 -11.37 35.89 11.10
C GLU A 85 -11.22 34.81 10.02
N GLU A 86 -12.31 34.46 9.34
CA GLU A 86 -12.28 33.54 8.20
C GLU A 86 -11.50 34.11 7.02
N GLU A 87 -11.70 35.38 6.69
CA GLU A 87 -10.96 36.08 5.62
C GLU A 87 -9.45 36.07 5.90
N LYS A 88 -9.04 36.34 7.14
CA LYS A 88 -7.62 36.23 7.54
C LYS A 88 -7.08 34.81 7.38
N LYS A 89 -7.83 33.79 7.81
CA LYS A 89 -7.43 32.38 7.63
C LYS A 89 -7.34 32.02 6.14
N PHE A 90 -8.24 32.56 5.32
CA PHE A 90 -8.25 32.33 3.88
C PHE A 90 -7.04 32.97 3.19
N ILE A 91 -6.71 34.23 3.52
CA ILE A 91 -5.52 34.91 3.02
C ILE A 91 -4.24 34.15 3.40
N GLN A 92 -4.12 33.69 4.66
CA GLN A 92 -2.98 32.88 5.09
C GLN A 92 -2.85 31.57 4.29
N LYS A 93 -3.96 30.92 3.96
CA LYS A 93 -3.96 29.73 3.11
C LYS A 93 -3.54 30.06 1.67
N LEU A 94 -4.00 31.18 1.12
CA LEU A 94 -3.58 31.63 -0.21
C LEU A 94 -2.08 31.88 -0.26
N GLU A 95 -1.51 32.61 0.71
CA GLU A 95 -0.06 32.84 0.80
C GLU A 95 0.74 31.54 0.97
N GLN A 96 0.18 30.53 1.65
CA GLN A 96 0.82 29.22 1.75
C GLN A 96 0.79 28.46 0.42
N ILE A 97 -0.31 28.56 -0.33
CA ILE A 97 -0.44 27.95 -1.66
C ILE A 97 0.52 28.62 -2.64
N GLU A 98 0.59 29.95 -2.65
CA GLU A 98 1.49 30.72 -3.51
C GLU A 98 2.96 30.35 -3.26
N ARG A 99 3.38 30.27 -1.98
CA ARG A 99 4.72 29.78 -1.63
C ARG A 99 5.00 28.36 -2.09
N LYS A 100 4.00 27.48 -2.09
CA LYS A 100 4.14 26.12 -2.61
C LYS A 100 4.24 26.10 -4.13
N MET A 101 3.49 26.96 -4.83
CA MET A 101 3.60 27.13 -6.28
C MET A 101 4.99 27.62 -6.66
N ASP A 102 5.50 28.69 -6.03
CA ASP A 102 6.86 29.19 -6.27
C ASP A 102 7.93 28.11 -6.06
N PHE A 103 7.75 27.27 -5.05
CA PHE A 103 8.67 26.16 -4.78
C PHE A 103 8.59 25.08 -5.86
N LEU A 104 7.38 24.74 -6.33
CA LEU A 104 7.18 23.78 -7.40
C LEU A 104 7.76 24.29 -8.73
N ASP A 105 7.54 25.56 -9.06
CA ASP A 105 8.07 26.19 -10.27
C ASP A 105 9.61 26.19 -10.28
N LYS A 106 10.24 26.54 -9.15
CA LYS A 106 11.71 26.42 -9.00
C LYS A 106 12.19 24.99 -9.21
N ARG A 107 11.49 24.02 -8.63
CA ARG A 107 11.84 22.61 -8.76
C ARG A 107 11.67 22.12 -10.20
N GLU A 108 10.64 22.58 -10.90
CA GLU A 108 10.41 22.28 -12.32
C GLU A 108 11.53 22.86 -13.19
N MET A 109 11.92 24.12 -12.96
CA MET A 109 13.07 24.71 -13.66
C MET A 109 14.37 23.93 -13.42
N ASP A 110 14.61 23.47 -12.20
CA ASP A 110 15.78 22.65 -11.88
C ASP A 110 15.73 21.28 -12.57
N PHE A 111 14.55 20.67 -12.67
CA PHE A 111 14.35 19.42 -13.41
C PHE A 111 14.59 19.61 -14.90
N LEU A 112 14.05 20.66 -15.52
CA LEU A 112 14.26 20.97 -16.93
C LEU A 112 15.74 21.20 -17.25
N LYS A 113 16.47 21.90 -16.37
CA LYS A 113 17.93 22.05 -16.52
C LYS A 113 18.66 20.70 -16.47
N LYS A 114 18.29 19.83 -15.52
CA LYS A 114 18.89 18.50 -15.41
C LYS A 114 18.58 17.62 -16.61
N GLU A 115 17.36 17.68 -17.12
CA GLU A 115 16.95 16.96 -18.32
C GLU A 115 17.74 17.42 -19.53
N GLN A 116 17.93 18.73 -19.69
CA GLN A 116 18.78 19.28 -20.75
C GLN A 116 20.24 18.84 -20.61
N THR A 117 20.81 18.83 -19.39
CA THR A 117 22.18 18.33 -19.19
C THR A 117 22.29 16.86 -19.53
N PHE A 118 21.33 16.03 -19.09
CA PHE A 118 21.36 14.59 -19.39
C PHE A 118 21.20 14.32 -20.89
N ALA A 119 20.33 15.04 -21.59
CA ALA A 119 20.20 14.92 -23.03
C ALA A 119 21.52 15.25 -23.75
N SER A 120 22.24 16.28 -23.30
CA SER A 120 23.55 16.63 -23.87
C SER A 120 24.64 15.60 -23.58
N GLU A 121 24.63 15.03 -22.37
CA GLU A 121 25.58 13.97 -21.97
C GLU A 121 25.30 12.67 -22.73
N GLU A 122 24.03 12.32 -22.93
CA GLU A 122 23.62 11.15 -23.70
C GLU A 122 24.06 11.27 -25.17
N GLU A 123 23.91 12.47 -25.76
CA GLU A 123 24.40 12.72 -27.12
C GLU A 123 25.93 12.60 -27.21
N ALA A 124 26.65 13.17 -26.24
CA ALA A 124 28.11 13.07 -26.16
C ALA A 124 28.59 11.63 -25.99
N LEU A 125 27.94 10.86 -25.13
CA LEU A 125 28.21 9.44 -24.92
C LEU A 125 27.94 8.64 -26.20
N SER A 126 26.82 8.90 -26.90
CA SER A 126 26.53 8.22 -28.17
C SER A 126 27.58 8.51 -29.25
N ARG A 127 28.09 9.74 -29.33
CA ARG A 127 29.18 10.09 -30.24
C ARG A 127 30.48 9.36 -29.87
N CYS A 128 30.85 9.38 -28.59
CA CYS A 128 32.04 8.69 -28.11
C CYS A 128 31.96 7.18 -28.36
N GLN A 129 30.80 6.56 -28.15
CA GLN A 129 30.56 5.15 -28.45
C GLN A 129 30.82 4.84 -29.93
N LYS A 130 30.28 5.66 -30.84
CA LYS A 130 30.51 5.50 -32.29
C LYS A 130 31.97 5.68 -32.67
N GLU A 131 32.67 6.65 -32.09
CA GLU A 131 34.10 6.86 -32.32
C GLU A 131 34.92 5.66 -31.83
N ILE A 132 34.61 5.12 -30.65
CA ILE A 132 35.26 3.92 -30.12
C ILE A 132 35.02 2.73 -31.05
N ASP A 133 33.80 2.52 -31.52
CA ASP A 133 33.48 1.42 -32.45
C ASP A 133 34.28 1.55 -33.75
N LEU A 134 34.41 2.76 -34.30
CA LEU A 134 35.24 3.02 -35.49
C LEU A 134 36.72 2.73 -35.23
N VAL A 135 37.27 3.20 -34.11
CA VAL A 135 38.68 2.95 -33.74
C VAL A 135 38.94 1.45 -33.54
N ILE A 136 38.00 0.72 -32.94
CA ILE A 136 38.10 -0.73 -32.78
C ILE A 136 38.13 -1.41 -34.14
N GLU A 137 37.28 -1.00 -35.09
CA GLU A 137 37.31 -1.55 -36.45
C GLU A 137 38.60 -1.20 -37.20
N GLU A 138 39.10 0.03 -37.08
CA GLU A 138 40.39 0.42 -37.67
C GLU A 138 41.55 -0.41 -37.09
N GLN A 139 41.59 -0.58 -35.77
CA GLN A 139 42.59 -1.42 -35.10
C GLN A 139 42.50 -2.88 -35.56
N ARG A 140 41.28 -3.41 -35.73
CA ARG A 140 41.07 -4.76 -36.29
C ARG A 140 41.65 -4.89 -37.68
N VAL A 141 41.33 -3.96 -38.58
CA VAL A 141 41.85 -3.96 -39.95
C VAL A 141 43.38 -3.83 -39.97
N GLN A 142 43.96 -3.01 -39.11
CA GLN A 142 45.43 -2.90 -39.01
C GLN A 142 46.08 -4.18 -38.47
N LEU A 143 45.48 -4.83 -37.46
CA LEU A 143 45.96 -6.10 -36.94
C LEU A 143 45.90 -7.21 -37.99
N GLU A 144 44.84 -7.28 -38.79
CA GLU A 144 44.74 -8.21 -39.93
C GLU A 144 45.84 -7.94 -40.97
N LYS A 145 46.12 -6.66 -41.28
CA LYS A 145 47.21 -6.28 -42.18
C LYS A 145 48.60 -6.65 -41.65
N ILE A 146 48.87 -6.39 -40.37
CA ILE A 146 50.18 -6.65 -39.74
C ILE A 146 50.42 -8.15 -39.61
N SER A 147 49.40 -8.91 -39.20
CA SER A 147 49.48 -10.36 -39.08
C SER A 147 49.52 -11.07 -40.43
N GLY A 148 49.10 -10.40 -41.52
CA GLY A 148 49.09 -10.96 -42.87
C GLY A 148 48.08 -12.09 -43.06
N ILE A 149 47.21 -12.31 -42.07
CA ILE A 149 46.17 -13.33 -42.04
C ILE A 149 44.87 -12.68 -41.53
N SER A 150 43.75 -12.99 -42.18
CA SER A 150 42.43 -12.54 -41.73
C SER A 150 42.00 -13.24 -40.44
N ARG A 151 41.04 -12.66 -39.69
CA ARG A 151 40.50 -13.29 -38.47
C ARG A 151 39.99 -14.72 -38.71
N GLU A 152 39.30 -14.94 -39.83
CA GLU A 152 38.80 -16.27 -40.21
C GLU A 152 39.95 -17.24 -40.50
N GLU A 153 41.01 -16.78 -41.18
CA GLU A 153 42.20 -17.60 -41.42
C GLU A 153 42.95 -17.91 -40.11
N ALA A 154 43.11 -16.95 -39.21
CA ALA A 154 43.73 -17.16 -37.90
C ALA A 154 42.92 -18.15 -37.05
N LYS A 155 41.59 -18.03 -37.04
CA LYS A 155 40.69 -18.96 -36.36
C LYS A 155 40.78 -20.35 -36.96
N LYS A 156 40.84 -20.46 -38.29
CA LYS A 156 40.98 -21.72 -39.00
C LYS A 156 42.33 -22.38 -38.72
N GLN A 157 43.44 -21.63 -38.79
CA GLN A 157 44.77 -22.15 -38.43
C GLN A 157 44.83 -22.65 -36.99
N LEU A 158 44.26 -21.90 -36.03
CA LEU A 158 44.20 -22.34 -34.63
C LEU A 158 43.38 -23.63 -34.49
N THR A 159 42.24 -23.71 -35.16
CA THR A 159 41.38 -24.90 -35.15
C THR A 159 42.09 -26.10 -35.76
N ASP A 160 42.74 -25.92 -36.91
CA ASP A 160 43.50 -26.96 -37.60
C ASP A 160 44.70 -27.44 -36.76
N SER A 161 45.37 -26.53 -36.04
CA SER A 161 46.47 -26.86 -35.11
C SER A 161 45.97 -27.72 -33.94
N ILE A 162 44.88 -27.31 -33.29
CA ILE A 162 44.26 -28.07 -32.20
C ILE A 162 43.80 -29.45 -32.69
N GLU A 163 43.20 -29.52 -33.89
CA GLU A 163 42.77 -30.79 -34.48
C GLU A 163 43.97 -31.73 -34.76
N SER A 164 45.06 -31.19 -35.29
CA SER A 164 46.29 -31.95 -35.56
C SER A 164 46.91 -32.50 -34.26
N GLU A 165 47.01 -31.67 -33.22
CA GLU A 165 47.49 -32.10 -31.90
C GLU A 165 46.62 -33.20 -31.30
N ALA A 166 45.29 -33.02 -31.32
CA ALA A 166 44.35 -34.01 -30.83
C ALA A 166 44.46 -35.34 -31.59
N ARG A 167 44.63 -35.31 -32.92
CA ARG A 167 44.85 -36.53 -33.73
C ARG A 167 46.16 -37.22 -33.36
N MET A 168 47.23 -36.47 -33.10
CA MET A 168 48.53 -37.03 -32.72
C MET A 168 48.49 -37.69 -31.34
N GLU A 169 47.80 -37.08 -30.36
CA GLU A 169 47.57 -37.71 -29.06
C GLU A 169 46.72 -38.97 -29.16
N ALA A 170 45.63 -38.93 -29.93
CA ALA A 170 44.79 -40.10 -30.16
C ALA A 170 45.60 -41.26 -30.78
N ALA A 171 46.44 -40.97 -31.77
CA ALA A 171 47.31 -41.99 -32.39
C ALA A 171 48.30 -42.62 -31.38
N LYS A 172 48.93 -41.80 -30.52
CA LYS A 172 49.80 -42.31 -29.45
C LYS A 172 49.04 -43.21 -28.48
N MET A 173 47.80 -42.82 -28.12
CA MET A 173 46.95 -43.60 -27.22
C MET A 173 46.57 -44.94 -27.84
N VAL A 174 46.21 -44.97 -29.13
CA VAL A 174 45.90 -46.22 -29.85
C VAL A 174 47.08 -47.18 -29.82
N VAL A 175 48.29 -46.72 -30.14
CA VAL A 175 49.50 -47.56 -30.11
C VAL A 175 49.78 -48.10 -28.70
N LYS A 176 49.57 -47.26 -27.68
CA LYS A 176 49.72 -47.68 -26.28
C LYS A 176 48.72 -48.77 -25.90
N ILE A 177 47.44 -48.59 -26.24
CA ILE A 177 46.39 -49.58 -26.01
C ILE A 177 46.71 -50.89 -26.74
N GLU A 178 47.15 -50.82 -28.00
CA GLU A 178 47.50 -52.02 -28.78
C GLU A 178 48.64 -52.82 -28.13
N ASN A 179 49.69 -52.13 -27.66
CA ASN A 179 50.80 -52.76 -26.96
C ASN A 179 50.37 -53.38 -25.63
N GLU A 180 49.54 -52.68 -24.84
CA GLU A 180 48.97 -53.22 -23.60
C GLU A 180 48.12 -54.46 -23.86
N MET A 181 47.29 -54.43 -24.91
CA MET A 181 46.48 -55.57 -25.34
C MET A 181 47.33 -56.76 -25.77
N LYS A 182 48.42 -56.55 -26.51
CA LYS A 182 49.38 -57.60 -26.87
C LYS A 182 50.03 -58.22 -25.63
N MET A 183 50.47 -57.42 -24.67
CA MET A 183 51.04 -57.92 -23.41
C MET A 183 50.03 -58.70 -22.58
N GLN A 184 48.78 -58.22 -22.48
CA GLN A 184 47.72 -58.94 -21.78
C GLN A 184 47.34 -60.24 -22.48
N ALA A 185 47.30 -60.25 -23.82
CA ALA A 185 47.04 -61.45 -24.60
C ALA A 185 48.13 -62.50 -24.41
N ASP A 186 49.42 -62.12 -24.43
CA ASP A 186 50.54 -63.03 -24.17
C ASP A 186 50.48 -63.61 -22.75
N LYS A 187 50.18 -62.77 -21.74
CA LYS A 187 49.98 -63.23 -20.37
C LYS A 187 48.82 -64.23 -20.26
N LYS A 188 47.66 -63.90 -20.83
CA LYS A 188 46.50 -64.81 -20.85
C LYS A 188 46.79 -66.11 -21.58
N ALA A 189 47.52 -66.08 -22.69
CA ALA A 189 47.93 -67.29 -23.41
C ALA A 189 48.80 -68.20 -22.55
N LYS A 190 49.79 -67.63 -21.84
CA LYS A 190 50.63 -68.36 -20.89
C LYS A 190 49.82 -68.95 -19.74
N ASP A 191 48.87 -68.21 -19.18
CA ASP A 191 47.97 -68.69 -18.12
C ASP A 191 47.10 -69.87 -18.60
N ILE A 192 46.57 -69.80 -19.83
CA ILE A 192 45.79 -70.89 -20.44
C ILE A 192 46.66 -72.14 -20.65
N ILE A 193 47.88 -71.98 -21.15
CA ILE A 193 48.82 -73.11 -21.34
C ILE A 193 49.17 -73.73 -19.99
N ALA A 194 49.48 -72.92 -18.97
CA ALA A 194 49.77 -73.40 -17.63
C ALA A 194 48.59 -74.17 -17.02
N LEU A 195 47.36 -73.68 -17.23
CA LEU A 195 46.13 -74.37 -16.81
C LEU A 195 45.90 -75.68 -17.56
N ALA A 196 46.21 -75.74 -18.85
CA ALA A 196 46.13 -76.97 -19.63
C ALA A 196 47.14 -78.00 -19.10
N ILE A 197 48.40 -77.60 -18.92
CA ILE A 197 49.45 -78.47 -18.37
C ILE A 197 49.04 -78.99 -16.98
N SER A 198 48.56 -78.13 -16.08
CA SER A 198 48.17 -78.54 -14.74
C SER A 198 47.00 -79.54 -14.74
N ARG A 199 46.05 -79.40 -15.68
CA ARG A 199 44.95 -80.36 -15.85
C ARG A 199 45.39 -81.73 -16.37
N TYR A 200 46.30 -81.77 -17.35
CA TYR A 200 46.74 -83.03 -17.97
C TYR A 200 47.91 -83.73 -17.25
N ALA A 201 48.66 -83.02 -16.40
CA ALA A 201 49.83 -83.57 -15.73
C ALA A 201 49.50 -84.78 -14.83
N GLY A 202 48.35 -84.77 -14.14
CA GLY A 202 47.92 -85.88 -13.29
C GLY A 202 47.70 -87.17 -14.06
N ASP A 203 46.89 -87.10 -15.13
CA ASP A 203 46.55 -88.25 -15.97
C ASP A 203 47.79 -88.79 -16.70
N TYR A 204 48.66 -87.92 -17.21
CA TYR A 204 49.88 -88.32 -17.91
C TYR A 204 50.87 -89.05 -16.99
N VAL A 205 51.05 -88.57 -15.75
CA VAL A 205 51.92 -89.23 -14.77
C VAL A 205 51.31 -90.57 -14.33
N ALA A 206 50.01 -90.63 -14.09
CA ALA A 206 49.33 -91.87 -13.72
C ALA A 206 49.49 -92.96 -14.80
N GLU A 207 49.35 -92.60 -16.08
CA GLU A 207 49.51 -93.55 -17.19
C GLU A 207 50.95 -94.07 -17.32
N LYS A 208 51.96 -93.22 -17.15
CA LYS A 208 53.36 -93.60 -17.35
C LYS A 208 54.02 -94.33 -16.17
N THR A 209 53.53 -94.14 -14.95
CA THR A 209 54.23 -94.62 -13.74
C THR A 209 53.68 -95.95 -13.19
N VAL A 210 52.56 -96.45 -13.70
CA VAL A 210 51.98 -97.72 -13.24
C VAL A 210 52.40 -98.84 -14.18
N SER A 211 53.29 -99.72 -13.70
CA SER A 211 53.66 -100.95 -14.39
C SER A 211 52.98 -102.13 -13.70
N VAL A 212 52.16 -102.87 -14.45
CA VAL A 212 51.46 -104.07 -13.95
C VAL A 212 52.34 -105.28 -14.23
N VAL A 213 52.79 -105.97 -13.19
CA VAL A 213 53.56 -107.21 -13.31
C VAL A 213 52.70 -108.39 -12.86
N PRO A 214 52.39 -109.37 -13.74
CA PRO A 214 51.61 -110.54 -13.36
C PRO A 214 52.46 -111.53 -12.56
N LEU A 215 51.98 -111.95 -11.40
CA LEU A 215 52.66 -112.95 -10.56
C LEU A 215 52.10 -114.37 -10.82
N PRO A 216 52.96 -115.37 -11.06
CA PRO A 216 52.52 -116.69 -11.51
C PRO A 216 51.93 -117.60 -10.42
N ASN A 217 52.11 -117.31 -9.12
CA ASN A 217 51.43 -118.05 -8.05
C ASN A 217 51.11 -117.18 -6.81
N GLU A 218 50.03 -117.52 -6.09
CA GLU A 218 49.58 -116.80 -4.89
C GLU A 218 50.56 -116.95 -3.70
N GLU A 219 51.39 -117.99 -3.70
CA GLU A 219 52.41 -118.21 -2.68
C GLU A 219 53.56 -117.17 -2.75
N MET A 220 53.99 -116.76 -3.96
CA MET A 220 54.96 -115.68 -4.17
C MET A 220 54.38 -114.31 -3.78
N LYS A 221 53.09 -114.09 -4.05
CA LYS A 221 52.38 -112.85 -3.66
C LYS A 221 52.38 -112.66 -2.15
N GLY A 222 52.12 -113.73 -1.39
CA GLY A 222 52.17 -113.70 0.08
C GLY A 222 53.58 -113.45 0.66
N ARG A 223 54.63 -113.88 -0.03
CA ARG A 223 56.03 -113.76 0.43
C ARG A 223 56.62 -112.35 0.20
N ILE A 224 56.21 -111.68 -0.87
CA ILE A 224 56.68 -110.33 -1.21
C ILE A 224 55.87 -109.25 -0.48
N ILE A 225 54.55 -109.42 -0.38
CA ILE A 225 53.65 -108.36 0.11
C ILE A 225 53.45 -108.44 1.64
N GLY A 226 53.76 -109.59 2.26
CA GLY A 226 53.66 -109.77 3.71
C GLY A 226 52.20 -109.83 4.23
N ARG A 227 52.00 -110.32 5.45
CA ARG A 227 50.68 -110.64 6.02
C ARG A 227 49.71 -109.44 6.17
N GLU A 228 50.17 -108.21 5.98
CA GLU A 228 49.37 -106.98 6.16
C GLU A 228 48.99 -106.28 4.85
N GLY A 229 49.60 -106.64 3.70
CA GLY A 229 49.39 -105.93 2.43
C GLY A 229 48.17 -106.37 1.61
N ARG A 230 47.06 -106.76 2.25
CA ARG A 230 45.81 -107.18 1.56
C ARG A 230 45.03 -106.01 0.92
N ASN A 231 45.49 -104.77 1.05
CA ASN A 231 44.83 -103.58 0.51
C ASN A 231 45.32 -103.12 -0.88
N ILE A 232 46.17 -103.90 -1.56
CA ILE A 232 46.50 -103.62 -2.96
C ILE A 232 45.40 -104.22 -3.84
N ARG A 233 44.59 -103.35 -4.44
CA ARG A 233 43.57 -103.71 -5.43
C ARG A 233 44.22 -104.42 -6.61
N ALA A 234 43.99 -105.73 -6.74
CA ALA A 234 43.96 -106.38 -8.04
C ALA A 234 42.65 -105.92 -8.71
N ILE A 235 42.74 -105.45 -9.95
CA ILE A 235 41.63 -104.80 -10.67
C ILE A 235 40.37 -105.67 -10.65
#